data_AF-A0A5E4DL94-F1
#
_entry.id   AF-A0A5E4DL94-F1
#
_cell.length_a   1.000
_cell.length_b   1.000
_cell.length_c   1.000
_cell.angle_alpha   90.00
_cell.angle_beta   90.00
_cell.angle_gamma   90.00
#
_symmetry.space_group_name_H-M   'P 1'
#
loop_
_entity.id
_entity.type
_entity.pdbx_description
1 polymer ?
#
loop_
_entity_poly.entity_id
_entity_poly.type
_entity_poly.pdbx_seq_one_letter_code
_entity_poly.pdbx_strand_id
1 'polypeptide(L)' 'MATESTATAAIAAELVSADKIEDAPAPSTSADKVKSLDVDSEAKRLLGLGQKHLVMGDIPAAVNAFQEAASLL' A
#
# COMPACT_ATOMS: atom_id res chain seq x y z
N MET A 1 -18.59 -10.02 36.39
CA MET A 1 -19.14 -10.67 35.18
C MET A 1 -19.84 -9.60 34.36
N ALA A 2 -19.39 -9.41 33.11
CA ALA A 2 -19.89 -8.49 32.05
C ALA A 2 -19.95 -6.99 32.43
N THR A 3 -19.56 -6.01 31.61
CA THR A 3 -19.85 -5.82 30.19
C THR A 3 -18.77 -4.97 29.50
N GLU A 4 -18.31 -5.44 28.34
CA GLU A 4 -18.11 -4.66 27.10
C GLU A 4 -17.32 -3.33 27.19
N SER A 5 -16.03 -3.39 26.83
CA SER A 5 -15.26 -2.22 26.41
C SER A 5 -14.90 -2.38 24.92
N THR A 6 -15.84 -1.98 24.07
CA THR A 6 -15.59 -1.72 22.64
C THR A 6 -15.68 -0.22 22.46
N ALA A 7 -14.52 0.43 22.31
CA ALA A 7 -14.40 1.76 21.76
C ALA A 7 -13.65 1.64 20.43
N THR A 8 -14.36 1.15 19.42
CA THR A 8 -14.05 1.42 18.02
C THR A 8 -14.46 2.87 17.75
N ALA A 9 -13.50 3.76 17.54
CA ALA A 9 -13.68 4.98 16.76
C ALA A 9 -12.34 5.64 16.42
N ALA A 10 -12.22 6.05 15.16
CA ALA A 10 -11.33 7.09 14.66
C ALA A 10 -9.82 6.76 14.56
N ILE A 11 -9.47 5.89 13.60
CA ILE A 11 -8.37 6.28 12.71
C ILE A 11 -8.99 7.13 11.61
N ALA A 12 -9.00 8.45 11.87
CA ALA A 12 -9.30 9.45 10.86
C ALA A 12 -8.31 9.25 9.72
N ALA A 13 -8.85 8.82 8.58
CA ALA A 13 -8.21 8.97 7.29
C ALA A 13 -8.06 10.47 7.03
N GLU A 14 -6.89 11.01 7.34
CA GLU A 14 -6.48 12.34 6.89
C GLU A 14 -5.00 12.29 6.53
N LEU A 15 -4.69 11.52 5.47
CA LEU A 15 -3.56 11.89 4.64
C LEU A 15 -4.06 12.97 3.68
N VAL A 16 -3.83 14.20 4.13
CA VAL A 16 -3.93 15.46 3.42
C VAL A 16 -3.36 15.30 2.01
N SER A 17 -4.24 15.13 1.03
CA SER A 17 -3.90 15.33 -0.38
C SER A 17 -4.10 16.83 -0.65
N ALA A 18 -3.10 17.60 -0.26
CA ALA A 18 -2.93 18.96 -0.76
C ALA A 18 -2.13 18.87 -2.06
N ASP A 19 -2.80 18.99 -3.20
CA ASP A 19 -2.30 19.86 -4.25
C ASP A 19 -3.45 20.31 -5.15
N LYS A 20 -3.62 21.63 -5.20
CA LYS A 20 -4.59 22.32 -6.05
C LYS A 20 -4.00 22.40 -7.45
N ILE A 21 -4.70 21.88 -8.45
CA ILE A 21 -4.49 22.33 -9.83
C ILE A 21 -5.84 22.31 -10.56
N GLU A 22 -6.38 23.51 -10.70
CA GLU A 22 -7.46 23.90 -11.61
C GLU A 22 -6.86 23.96 -13.02
N ASP A 23 -7.34 23.16 -13.99
CA ASP A 23 -7.48 23.55 -15.41
C ASP A 23 -8.27 22.50 -16.23
N ALA A 24 -8.90 22.99 -17.29
CA ALA A 24 -9.99 22.49 -18.15
C ALA A 24 -9.95 21.03 -18.73
N PRO A 25 -11.10 20.51 -19.24
CA PRO A 25 -11.20 19.17 -19.82
C PRO A 25 -10.70 19.17 -21.29
N ALA A 26 -9.72 18.34 -21.59
CA ALA A 26 -9.37 17.97 -22.96
C ALA A 26 -9.32 16.43 -23.08
N PRO A 27 -10.29 15.81 -23.76
CA PRO A 27 -10.19 14.40 -24.10
C PRO A 27 -9.11 14.27 -25.18
N SER A 28 -7.98 13.69 -24.83
CA SER A 28 -6.95 13.30 -25.80
C SER A 28 -6.53 11.87 -25.52
N THR A 29 -6.81 11.06 -26.54
CA THR A 29 -6.30 9.73 -26.80
C THR A 29 -4.80 9.58 -26.49
N SER A 30 -4.41 8.34 -26.20
CA SER A 30 -3.03 7.83 -26.13
C SER A 30 -2.29 8.09 -24.82
N ALA A 31 -2.75 7.42 -23.77
CA ALA A 31 -1.80 6.82 -22.82
C ALA A 31 -1.79 5.32 -23.09
N ASP A 32 -1.01 4.93 -24.11
CA ASP A 32 -0.22 3.71 -23.99
C ASP A 32 0.64 3.94 -22.75
N LYS A 33 0.05 3.72 -21.56
CA LYS A 33 0.80 3.64 -20.31
C LYS A 33 1.60 2.38 -20.53
N VAL A 34 2.79 2.59 -21.10
CA VAL A 34 4.01 1.88 -20.77
C VAL A 34 3.71 1.09 -19.52
N LYS A 35 3.75 -0.25 -19.65
CA LYS A 35 3.94 -1.19 -18.54
C LYS A 35 5.26 -0.82 -17.84
N SER A 36 5.31 0.40 -17.32
CA SER A 36 6.17 0.81 -16.24
C SER A 36 5.61 -0.07 -15.17
N LEU A 37 6.27 -1.20 -14.96
CA LEU A 37 6.08 -1.98 -13.77
C LEU A 37 5.98 -0.96 -12.65
N ASP A 38 4.83 -0.94 -11.98
CA ASP A 38 4.65 -0.06 -10.84
C ASP A 38 5.46 -0.73 -9.72
N VAL A 39 6.79 -0.59 -9.83
CA VAL A 39 7.80 -1.24 -9.01
C VAL A 39 7.54 -0.83 -7.56
N ASP A 40 7.12 0.42 -7.35
CA ASP A 40 6.62 0.94 -6.08
C ASP A 40 5.42 0.16 -5.52
N SER A 41 4.40 -0.14 -6.34
CA SER A 41 3.23 -0.93 -5.92
C SER A 41 3.59 -2.38 -5.63
N GLU A 42 4.46 -3.01 -6.44
CA GLU A 42 4.90 -4.39 -6.20
C GLU A 42 5.76 -4.48 -4.93
N ALA A 43 6.68 -3.55 -4.73
CA ALA A 43 7.46 -3.44 -3.49
C ALA A 43 6.55 -3.26 -2.27
N LYS A 44 5.56 -2.34 -2.32
CA LYS A 44 4.57 -2.18 -1.24
C LYS A 44 3.77 -3.46 -0.97
N ARG A 45 3.38 -4.18 -2.01
CA ARG A 45 2.65 -5.45 -1.89
C ARG A 45 3.47 -6.49 -1.15
N LEU A 46 4.76 -6.62 -1.50
CA LEU A 46 5.71 -7.54 -0.89
C LEU A 46 6.05 -7.16 0.55
N LEU A 47 6.19 -5.86 0.86
CA LEU A 47 6.33 -5.38 2.23
C LEU A 47 5.10 -5.74 3.09
N GLY A 48 3.89 -5.56 2.54
CA GLY A 48 2.65 -5.97 3.23
C GLY A 48 2.53 -7.48 3.42
N LEU A 49 2.98 -8.27 2.43
CA LEU A 49 3.02 -9.73 2.51
C LEU A 49 4.00 -10.20 3.59
N GLY A 50 5.21 -9.62 3.64
CA GLY A 50 6.20 -9.93 4.65
C GLY A 50 5.70 -9.62 6.07
N GLN A 51 4.98 -8.50 6.22
CA GLN A 51 4.36 -8.12 7.49
C GLN A 51 3.25 -9.10 7.91
N LYS A 52 2.44 -9.59 6.96
CA LYS A 52 1.45 -10.66 7.22
C LYS A 52 2.13 -11.94 7.71
N HIS A 53 3.25 -12.34 7.10
CA HIS A 53 3.99 -13.54 7.53
C HIS A 53 4.64 -13.35 8.91
N LEU A 54 5.14 -12.15 9.23
CA LEU A 54 5.61 -11.81 10.57
C LEU A 54 4.51 -11.99 11.63
N VAL A 55 3.28 -11.53 11.35
CA VAL A 55 2.13 -11.72 12.26
C VAL A 55 1.78 -13.20 12.41
N MET A 56 1.94 -13.99 11.36
CA MET A 56 1.72 -15.44 11.39
C MET A 56 2.87 -16.23 12.08
N GLY A 57 3.99 -15.58 12.38
CA GLY A 57 5.20 -16.23 12.91
C GLY A 57 6.05 -16.95 11.86
N ASP A 58 5.72 -16.83 10.57
CA ASP A 58 6.45 -17.43 9.45
C ASP A 58 7.62 -16.53 9.03
N ILE A 59 8.65 -16.48 9.88
CA ILE A 59 9.84 -15.65 9.66
C ILE A 59 10.54 -15.94 8.32
N PRO A 60 10.74 -17.20 7.86
CA PRO A 60 11.42 -17.46 6.59
C PRO A 60 10.66 -16.90 5.39
N ALA A 61 9.33 -17.01 5.38
CA ALA A 61 8.49 -16.49 4.30
C ALA A 61 8.44 -14.95 4.33
N ALA A 62 8.43 -14.35 5.52
CA ALA A 62 8.51 -12.90 5.68
C ALA A 62 9.81 -12.35 5.09
N VAL A 63 10.94 -12.96 5.45
CA VAL A 63 12.27 -12.56 4.96
C VAL A 63 12.38 -12.77 3.45
N ASN A 64 11.77 -13.82 2.88
CA ASN A 64 11.69 -14.00 1.43
C ASN A 64 10.94 -12.84 0.75
N ALA A 65 9.75 -12.50 1.24
CA ALA A 65 8.94 -11.41 0.68
C ALA A 65 9.65 -10.05 0.79
N PHE A 66 10.35 -9.78 1.89
CA PHE A 66 11.13 -8.54 2.04
C PHE A 66 12.36 -8.49 1.13
N GLN A 67 12.99 -9.62 0.84
CA GLN A 67 14.08 -9.68 -0.12
C GLN A 67 13.59 -9.42 -1.55
N GLU A 68 12.43 -9.97 -1.92
CA GLU A 68 11.81 -9.66 -3.20
C GLU A 68 11.47 -8.17 -3.30
N ALA A 69 10.96 -7.55 -2.22
CA ALA A 69 10.71 -6.11 -2.18
C ALA A 69 12.01 -5.30 -2.29
N ALA A 70 13.06 -5.71 -1.57
CA ALA A 70 14.34 -5.03 -1.58
C ALA A 70 15.06 -5.15 -2.94
N SER A 71 14.84 -6.23 -3.68
CA SER A 71 15.39 -6.38 -5.04
C SER A 71 14.72 -5.46 -6.07
N LEU A 72 13.57 -4.88 -5.72
CA LEU A 72 12.81 -3.95 -6.56
C LEU A 72 13.13 -2.48 -6.25
N LEU A 73 13.81 -2.19 -5.14
CA LEU A 73 14.18 -0.84 -4.68
C LEU A 73 15.66 -0.53 -4.94
#